data_AF-A0A0K8MFJ4-F1
#
_entry.id   AF-A0A0K8MFJ4-F1
#
_cell.length_a   1.000
_cell.length_b   1.000
_cell.length_c   1.000
_cell.angle_alpha   90.00
_cell.angle_beta   90.00
_cell.angle_gamma   90.00
#
_symmetry.space_group_name_H-M   'P 1'
#
loop_
_entity.id
_entity.type
_entity.pdbx_description
1 polymer ?
#
loop_
_entity_poly.entity_id
_entity_poly.type
_entity_poly.pdbx_seq_one_letter_code
_entity_poly.pdbx_strand_id
1 'polypeptide(L)'
;MAKKRSKQQLGRPKYFKTAVTALVLVVAAFSLWPTDTKQTKHNFGTTTSKQINGGVKKDTNPGHAQAATNADLLKIQWDGTLDGDIVHINNNQASFTSQELNQKFPGVLGDKLRPIDGLSLSALDSLGRSGQANFVATMASMDNVTKRPARIPDSVRPSGWYINDQFNGTAWVGGYHYNPKVKLGGSTQSLWNKSHIVGYQFFGMATMMTENMTTGTRVENAYPGQLVPEDDIRAALKAHPNIAIRGQVTPLYIGTERIPRGVHYMAKSVEDNGQSLNLNYWIFNVQPGITINYQTGASQIN
;
A
#
# COMPACT_ATOMS: atom_id res chain seq x y z
N MET A 1 30.91 45.70 50.27
CA MET A 1 32.24 45.91 49.65
C MET A 1 32.78 44.59 49.13
N ALA A 2 33.26 44.58 47.89
CA ALA A 2 33.64 43.40 47.12
C ALA A 2 34.82 42.62 47.71
N LYS A 3 34.82 41.28 47.53
CA LYS A 3 36.05 40.48 47.44
C LYS A 3 35.94 39.46 46.30
N LYS A 4 36.82 39.63 45.31
CA LYS A 4 37.22 38.65 44.28
C LYS A 4 37.74 37.37 44.95
N ARG A 5 37.56 36.21 44.29
CA ARG A 5 38.67 35.31 43.94
C ARG A 5 38.24 34.21 42.96
N SER A 6 39.20 33.86 42.12
CA SER A 6 39.09 33.04 40.90
C SER A 6 39.69 31.64 41.08
N LYS A 7 39.26 30.74 40.19
CA LYS A 7 39.92 29.52 39.66
C LYS A 7 40.04 28.30 40.58
N GLN A 8 39.52 27.16 40.09
CA GLN A 8 40.36 26.04 39.63
C GLN A 8 39.51 24.94 38.95
N GLN A 9 39.98 24.48 37.78
CA GLN A 9 39.58 23.21 37.16
C GLN A 9 40.16 22.04 37.96
N LEU A 10 39.39 20.97 38.12
CA LEU A 10 39.91 19.66 38.50
C LEU A 10 39.19 18.58 37.67
N GLY A 11 40.01 17.69 37.10
CA GLY A 11 39.63 16.70 36.10
C GLY A 11 38.92 15.46 36.64
N ARG A 12 38.55 14.61 35.68
CA ARG A 12 37.87 13.32 35.81
C ARG A 12 38.53 12.35 36.79
N PRO A 13 37.73 11.41 37.33
CA PRO A 13 38.15 10.01 37.41
C PRO A 13 37.24 9.06 36.62
N LYS A 14 37.84 7.92 36.27
CA LYS A 14 37.32 6.81 35.47
C LYS A 14 36.42 5.86 36.29
N TYR A 15 35.40 5.31 35.60
CA TYR A 15 34.71 4.02 35.77
C TYR A 15 34.55 3.39 37.17
N PHE A 16 33.29 3.21 37.58
CA PHE A 16 32.87 2.07 38.41
C PHE A 16 31.61 1.45 37.80
N LYS A 17 31.63 0.12 37.63
CA LYS A 17 30.50 -0.70 37.17
C LYS A 17 29.54 -0.93 38.35
N THR A 18 28.25 -0.68 38.14
CA THR A 18 27.18 -1.37 38.87
C THR A 18 26.05 -1.69 37.89
N ALA A 19 25.71 -2.97 37.83
CA ALA A 19 24.59 -3.49 37.08
C ALA A 19 23.28 -3.07 37.77
N VAL A 20 22.36 -2.49 37.00
CA VAL A 20 20.94 -2.43 37.38
C VAL A 20 20.14 -2.97 36.21
N THR A 21 19.70 -4.20 36.40
CA THR A 21 18.73 -4.91 35.57
C THR A 21 17.37 -4.26 35.81
N ALA A 22 16.74 -3.73 34.76
CA ALA A 22 15.33 -3.35 34.78
C ALA A 22 14.67 -3.79 33.47
N LEU A 23 13.66 -4.63 33.65
CA LEU A 23 12.86 -5.35 32.65
C LEU A 23 12.31 -4.44 31.55
N VAL A 24 12.57 -4.82 30.30
CA VAL A 24 11.89 -4.29 29.11
C VAL A 24 10.79 -5.28 28.73
N LEU A 25 9.51 -4.93 28.99
CA LEU A 25 8.36 -5.63 28.40
C LEU A 25 8.11 -5.02 27.02
N VAL A 26 8.72 -5.62 25.99
CA VAL A 26 8.32 -5.43 24.59
C VAL A 26 7.33 -6.53 24.26
N VAL A 27 6.06 -6.15 24.06
CA VAL A 27 5.09 -7.01 23.37
C VAL A 27 5.47 -7.03 21.89
N ALA A 28 6.34 -7.97 21.54
CA ALA A 28 6.53 -8.42 20.17
C ALA A 28 5.40 -9.41 19.85
N ALA A 29 4.37 -8.93 19.15
CA ALA A 29 3.38 -9.78 18.51
C ALA A 29 3.48 -9.61 17.00
N PHE A 30 4.55 -10.15 16.42
CA PHE A 30 4.52 -10.65 15.05
C PHE A 30 4.55 -12.17 15.18
N SER A 31 3.35 -12.74 15.10
CA SER A 31 3.07 -14.16 15.10
C SER A 31 3.85 -14.85 13.99
N LEU A 32 4.82 -15.66 14.40
CA LEU A 32 5.22 -16.87 13.71
C LEU A 32 3.97 -17.72 13.53
N TRP A 33 3.47 -17.86 12.31
CA TRP A 33 2.54 -18.94 12.00
C TRP A 33 3.33 -20.23 11.75
N PRO A 34 2.96 -21.35 12.39
CA PRO A 34 3.49 -22.65 12.02
C PRO A 34 2.96 -23.04 10.64
N THR A 35 3.87 -23.47 9.76
CA THR A 35 3.55 -24.11 8.50
C THR A 35 3.01 -25.51 8.77
N ASP A 36 1.68 -25.67 8.81
CA ASP A 36 1.03 -26.96 8.61
C ASP A 36 0.45 -27.01 7.20
N THR A 37 1.17 -27.67 6.31
CA THR A 37 0.73 -28.04 4.97
C THR A 37 -0.35 -29.12 5.07
N LYS A 38 -1.62 -28.72 4.91
CA LYS A 38 -2.67 -29.62 4.43
C LYS A 38 -3.25 -29.07 3.13
N GLN A 39 -2.81 -29.66 2.03
CA GLN A 39 -3.40 -29.50 0.71
C GLN A 39 -4.86 -29.99 0.74
N THR A 40 -5.82 -29.07 0.60
CA THR A 40 -7.18 -29.40 0.18
C THR A 40 -7.25 -29.30 -1.33
N LYS A 41 -7.22 -30.46 -2.00
CA LYS A 41 -7.48 -30.57 -3.44
C LYS A 41 -8.96 -30.25 -3.70
N HIS A 42 -9.23 -29.15 -4.39
CA HIS A 42 -10.56 -28.88 -4.95
C HIS A 42 -10.65 -29.51 -6.35
N ASN A 43 -11.49 -30.55 -6.47
CA ASN A 43 -11.80 -31.19 -7.74
C ASN A 43 -12.68 -30.26 -8.59
N PHE A 44 -12.18 -29.88 -9.77
CA PHE A 44 -12.97 -29.21 -10.81
C PHE A 44 -13.90 -30.23 -11.48
N GLY A 45 -15.19 -30.16 -11.16
CA GLY A 45 -16.24 -30.87 -11.88
C GLY A 45 -16.65 -30.08 -13.12
N THR A 46 -16.35 -30.63 -14.30
CA THR A 46 -16.86 -30.16 -15.59
C THR A 46 -18.37 -30.36 -15.67
N THR A 47 -19.12 -29.26 -15.80
CA THR A 47 -20.53 -29.33 -16.21
C THR A 47 -20.76 -28.44 -17.43
N THR A 48 -21.05 -29.10 -18.54
CA THR A 48 -21.47 -28.53 -19.82
C THR A 48 -22.83 -27.84 -19.67
N SER A 49 -23.00 -26.64 -20.23
CA SER A 49 -24.34 -26.15 -20.57
C SER A 49 -24.36 -25.27 -21.83
N LYS A 50 -25.43 -25.48 -22.59
CA LYS A 50 -25.74 -25.01 -23.95
C LYS A 50 -25.89 -23.49 -24.07
N GLN A 51 -25.64 -22.98 -25.28
CA GLN A 51 -26.02 -21.65 -25.75
C GLN A 51 -27.53 -21.42 -25.79
N ILE A 52 -27.97 -20.22 -25.38
CA ILE A 52 -29.10 -19.44 -25.96
C ILE A 52 -28.78 -17.92 -25.87
N ASN A 53 -29.15 -17.19 -26.93
CA ASN A 53 -28.94 -15.76 -27.23
C ASN A 53 -29.66 -14.74 -26.32
N GLY A 54 -29.10 -13.52 -26.27
CA GLY A 54 -29.86 -12.26 -26.25
C GLY A 54 -30.12 -11.60 -24.89
N GLY A 55 -29.17 -10.80 -24.39
CA GLY A 55 -29.33 -9.91 -23.24
C GLY A 55 -27.97 -9.56 -22.63
N VAL A 56 -27.73 -8.28 -22.33
CA VAL A 56 -26.49 -7.79 -21.70
C VAL A 56 -26.22 -8.62 -20.43
N LYS A 57 -25.21 -9.49 -20.48
CA LYS A 57 -24.84 -10.33 -19.35
C LYS A 57 -24.15 -9.46 -18.30
N LYS A 58 -24.75 -9.43 -17.12
CA LYS A 58 -24.09 -9.04 -15.88
C LYS A 58 -23.08 -10.16 -15.58
N ASP A 59 -21.86 -10.05 -16.11
CA ASP A 59 -20.75 -10.93 -15.77
C ASP A 59 -20.29 -10.60 -14.34
N THR A 60 -21.09 -10.95 -13.33
CA THR A 60 -20.70 -10.85 -11.92
C THR A 60 -20.07 -12.17 -11.52
N ASN A 61 -18.88 -12.45 -12.07
CA ASN A 61 -17.95 -13.28 -11.32
C ASN A 61 -17.19 -12.29 -10.43
N PRO A 62 -17.45 -12.22 -9.11
CA PRO A 62 -17.02 -11.10 -8.28
C PRO A 62 -15.50 -10.85 -8.30
N GLY A 63 -14.71 -11.88 -8.63
CA GLY A 63 -13.25 -11.77 -8.78
C GLY A 63 -12.73 -11.45 -10.20
N HIS A 64 -13.57 -11.23 -11.22
CA HIS A 64 -13.09 -10.97 -12.60
C HIS A 64 -13.91 -9.92 -13.35
N ALA A 65 -13.24 -9.00 -14.05
CA ALA A 65 -13.87 -8.01 -14.92
C ALA A 65 -13.00 -7.61 -16.11
N GLN A 66 -13.61 -6.91 -17.08
CA GLN A 66 -12.90 -6.25 -18.17
C GLN A 66 -12.99 -4.74 -17.97
N ALA A 67 -11.87 -4.03 -18.16
CA ALA A 67 -11.83 -2.58 -18.09
C ALA A 67 -10.75 -2.05 -19.05
N ALA A 68 -11.18 -1.19 -19.98
CA ALA A 68 -10.26 -0.56 -20.93
C ALA A 68 -9.63 0.72 -20.35
N THR A 69 -10.32 1.37 -19.41
CA THR A 69 -9.91 2.65 -18.85
C THR A 69 -10.08 2.68 -17.33
N ASN A 70 -9.40 3.62 -16.67
CA ASN A 70 -9.62 3.91 -15.25
C ASN A 70 -11.08 4.31 -14.95
N ALA A 71 -11.77 4.93 -15.91
CA ALA A 71 -13.18 5.27 -15.76
C ALA A 71 -14.08 4.03 -15.73
N ASP A 72 -13.68 2.93 -16.38
CA ASP A 72 -14.41 1.66 -16.32
C ASP A 72 -14.21 0.95 -14.98
N LEU A 73 -12.99 1.02 -14.42
CA LEU A 73 -12.70 0.50 -13.07
C LEU A 73 -13.60 1.15 -12.01
N LEU A 74 -13.82 2.47 -12.09
CA LEU A 74 -14.70 3.20 -11.18
C LEU A 74 -16.19 2.82 -11.29
N LYS A 75 -16.60 2.10 -12.34
CA LYS A 75 -17.97 1.59 -12.49
C LYS A 75 -18.15 0.22 -11.85
N ILE A 76 -17.08 -0.49 -11.54
CA ILE A 76 -17.14 -1.80 -10.89
C ILE A 76 -17.65 -1.60 -9.46
N GLN A 77 -18.66 -2.36 -9.08
CA GLN A 77 -19.26 -2.28 -7.75
C GLN A 77 -18.73 -3.40 -6.88
N TRP A 78 -18.32 -3.02 -5.68
CA TRP A 78 -18.02 -3.98 -4.62
C TRP A 78 -19.30 -4.74 -4.23
N ASP A 79 -19.21 -6.05 -4.10
CA ASP A 79 -20.36 -6.91 -3.80
C ASP A 79 -20.74 -6.94 -2.30
N GLY A 80 -19.97 -6.24 -1.46
CA GLY A 80 -20.17 -6.19 -0.02
C GLY A 80 -19.41 -7.27 0.76
N THR A 81 -18.64 -8.12 0.08
CA THR A 81 -17.92 -9.26 0.68
C THR A 81 -16.40 -9.08 0.66
N LEU A 82 -15.70 -9.81 1.52
CA LEU A 82 -14.23 -9.83 1.51
C LEU A 82 -13.64 -10.70 0.38
N ASP A 83 -14.48 -11.41 -0.38
CA ASP A 83 -14.02 -12.17 -1.54
C ASP A 83 -14.10 -11.33 -2.84
N GLY A 84 -14.83 -10.21 -2.80
CA GLY A 84 -15.01 -9.28 -3.92
C GLY A 84 -14.27 -7.94 -3.75
N ASP A 85 -13.41 -7.80 -2.73
CA ASP A 85 -12.62 -6.58 -2.49
C ASP A 85 -11.43 -6.43 -3.47
N ILE A 86 -11.00 -7.53 -4.10
CA ILE A 86 -10.07 -7.55 -5.23
C ILE A 86 -10.76 -8.14 -6.47
N VAL A 87 -10.63 -7.43 -7.60
CA VAL A 87 -11.13 -7.88 -8.90
C VAL A 87 -9.97 -8.04 -9.88
N HIS A 88 -9.85 -9.21 -10.51
CA HIS A 88 -8.89 -9.48 -11.57
C HIS A 88 -9.37 -8.87 -12.88
N ILE A 89 -8.61 -7.93 -13.41
CA ILE A 89 -8.95 -7.16 -14.60
C ILE A 89 -8.28 -7.77 -15.83
N ASN A 90 -9.01 -7.82 -16.95
CA ASN A 90 -8.50 -8.21 -18.26
C ASN A 90 -7.77 -9.57 -18.23
N ASN A 91 -8.41 -10.59 -17.66
CA ASN A 91 -7.86 -11.94 -17.47
C ASN A 91 -6.56 -11.94 -16.63
N ASN A 92 -6.47 -11.03 -15.67
CA ASN A 92 -5.31 -10.79 -14.83
C ASN A 92 -4.03 -10.44 -15.63
N GLN A 93 -4.17 -9.77 -16.77
CA GLN A 93 -3.03 -9.40 -17.62
C GLN A 93 -2.79 -7.89 -17.53
N ALA A 94 -1.58 -7.50 -17.11
CA ALA A 94 -1.13 -6.12 -17.18
C ALA A 94 -1.06 -5.65 -18.64
N SER A 95 -1.47 -4.40 -18.88
CA SER A 95 -1.56 -3.81 -20.22
C SER A 95 -0.38 -2.91 -20.58
N PHE A 96 0.81 -3.15 -20.00
CA PHE A 96 2.01 -2.36 -20.31
C PHE A 96 2.36 -2.46 -21.80
N THR A 97 2.58 -1.31 -22.43
CA THR A 97 3.27 -1.24 -23.71
C THR A 97 4.72 -1.71 -23.57
N SER A 98 5.35 -2.09 -24.68
CA SER A 98 6.78 -2.45 -24.67
C SER A 98 7.67 -1.32 -24.14
N GLN A 99 7.28 -0.06 -24.36
CA GLN A 99 8.01 1.10 -23.82
C GLN A 99 7.87 1.20 -22.30
N GLU A 100 6.65 1.09 -21.77
CA GLU A 100 6.40 1.16 -20.32
C GLU A 100 7.03 -0.01 -19.57
N LEU A 101 7.02 -1.21 -20.17
CA LEU A 101 7.63 -2.40 -19.58
C LEU A 101 9.15 -2.27 -19.45
N ASN A 102 9.80 -1.59 -20.40
CA ASN A 102 11.25 -1.37 -20.41
C ASN A 102 11.68 -0.05 -19.77
N GLN A 103 10.73 0.77 -19.30
CA GLN A 103 11.02 2.05 -18.67
C GLN A 103 11.85 1.86 -17.40
N LYS A 104 12.85 2.73 -17.22
CA LYS A 104 13.71 2.76 -16.03
C LYS A 104 13.38 3.99 -15.19
N PHE A 105 13.58 3.86 -13.88
CA PHE A 105 13.35 4.93 -12.90
C PHE A 105 14.60 5.16 -12.06
N PRO A 106 15.70 5.74 -12.61
CA PRO A 106 16.87 6.03 -11.80
C PRO A 106 16.52 6.99 -10.65
N GLY A 107 17.10 6.73 -9.49
CA GLY A 107 16.99 7.59 -8.32
C GLY A 107 17.75 8.89 -8.53
N VAL A 108 17.25 9.96 -7.92
CA VAL A 108 17.86 11.28 -7.96
C VAL A 108 18.00 11.75 -6.52
N LEU A 109 19.25 11.95 -6.09
CA LEU A 109 19.54 12.37 -4.71
C LEU A 109 18.82 13.68 -4.39
N GLY A 110 18.00 13.66 -3.34
CA GLY A 110 17.22 14.82 -2.89
C GLY A 110 15.88 15.00 -3.61
N ASP A 111 15.56 14.19 -4.62
CA ASP A 111 14.25 14.20 -5.27
C ASP A 111 13.27 13.32 -4.50
N LYS A 112 12.19 13.92 -4.00
CA LYS A 112 11.12 13.19 -3.30
C LYS A 112 10.30 12.29 -4.21
N LEU A 113 10.24 12.57 -5.51
CA LEU A 113 9.47 11.79 -6.47
C LEU A 113 10.27 10.60 -7.00
N ARG A 114 11.60 10.67 -6.93
CA ARG A 114 12.51 9.61 -7.37
C ARG A 114 13.62 9.40 -6.33
N PRO A 115 13.27 9.05 -5.08
CA PRO A 115 14.22 9.04 -3.97
C PRO A 115 15.24 7.90 -4.04
N ILE A 116 14.98 6.87 -4.85
CA ILE A 116 15.83 5.68 -4.99
C ILE A 116 15.64 5.07 -6.39
N ASP A 117 16.64 4.33 -6.86
CA ASP A 117 16.55 3.54 -8.08
C ASP A 117 15.34 2.59 -8.04
N GLY A 118 14.59 2.58 -9.14
CA GLY A 118 13.43 1.72 -9.31
C GLY A 118 12.13 2.31 -8.78
N LEU A 119 12.09 3.50 -8.17
CA LEU A 119 10.86 4.14 -7.69
C LEU A 119 10.61 5.50 -8.37
N SER A 120 9.41 5.69 -8.90
CA SER A 120 8.93 6.96 -9.42
C SER A 120 7.50 7.23 -8.96
N LEU A 121 7.31 8.34 -8.26
CA LEU A 121 6.03 8.79 -7.75
C LEU A 121 5.54 9.99 -8.56
N SER A 122 4.23 10.11 -8.74
CA SER A 122 3.63 11.35 -9.20
C SER A 122 3.68 12.41 -8.10
N ALA A 123 3.79 13.68 -8.49
CA ALA A 123 3.47 14.77 -7.59
C ALA A 123 2.02 14.63 -7.10
N LEU A 124 1.73 15.20 -5.93
CA LEU A 124 0.34 15.38 -5.49
C LEU A 124 -0.39 16.23 -6.52
N ASP A 125 -1.66 15.89 -6.78
CA ASP A 125 -2.49 16.72 -7.65
C ASP A 125 -2.88 18.05 -6.97
N SER A 126 -3.64 18.89 -7.69
CA SER A 126 -4.07 20.20 -7.17
C SER A 126 -4.97 20.11 -5.92
N LEU A 127 -5.50 18.93 -5.60
CA LEU A 127 -6.29 18.67 -4.39
C LEU A 127 -5.47 18.00 -3.29
N GLY A 128 -4.15 17.85 -3.46
CA GLY A 128 -3.25 17.24 -2.48
C GLY A 128 -3.35 15.71 -2.42
N ARG A 129 -3.84 15.06 -3.49
CA ARG A 129 -4.04 13.61 -3.57
C ARG A 129 -2.87 12.94 -4.28
N SER A 130 -2.55 11.73 -3.84
CA SER A 130 -1.49 10.92 -4.45
C SER A 130 -1.90 10.45 -5.83
N GLY A 131 -0.98 10.60 -6.78
CA GLY A 131 -1.16 10.14 -8.17
C GLY A 131 -0.62 8.73 -8.39
N GLN A 132 -0.38 8.41 -9.67
CA GLN A 132 0.20 7.13 -10.06
C GLN A 132 1.62 6.98 -9.53
N ALA A 133 1.94 5.79 -9.02
CA ALA A 133 3.31 5.37 -8.79
C ALA A 133 3.72 4.32 -9.81
N ASN A 134 4.98 4.37 -10.20
CA ASN A 134 5.64 3.41 -11.06
C ASN A 134 6.88 2.88 -10.35
N PHE A 135 7.13 1.59 -10.46
CA PHE A 135 8.31 0.99 -9.88
C PHE A 135 8.86 -0.18 -10.69
N VAL A 136 10.14 -0.47 -10.47
CA VAL A 136 10.84 -1.67 -10.92
C VAL A 136 11.47 -2.30 -9.68
N ALA A 137 10.84 -3.34 -9.15
CA ALA A 137 11.33 -4.08 -7.99
C ALA A 137 12.25 -5.23 -8.44
N THR A 138 13.32 -5.46 -7.69
CA THR A 138 14.27 -6.55 -7.91
C THR A 138 14.61 -7.19 -6.58
N MET A 139 15.27 -8.36 -6.58
CA MET A 139 15.82 -8.90 -5.34
C MET A 139 16.77 -7.93 -4.65
N ALA A 140 17.62 -7.22 -5.42
CA ALA A 140 18.53 -6.23 -4.86
C ALA A 140 17.80 -5.04 -4.20
N SER A 141 16.66 -4.59 -4.75
CA SER A 141 15.89 -3.51 -4.12
C SER A 141 15.29 -3.97 -2.78
N MET A 142 14.79 -5.20 -2.73
CA MET A 142 14.26 -5.82 -1.51
C MET A 142 15.33 -6.09 -0.45
N ASP A 143 16.52 -6.55 -0.84
CA ASP A 143 17.63 -6.84 0.07
C ASP A 143 18.18 -5.58 0.74
N ASN A 144 18.02 -4.42 0.10
CA ASN A 144 18.38 -3.11 0.65
C ASN A 144 17.34 -2.55 1.64
N VAL A 145 16.18 -3.21 1.80
CA VAL A 145 15.14 -2.76 2.72
C VAL A 145 15.56 -2.99 4.17
N THR A 146 15.54 -1.91 4.94
CA THR A 146 15.84 -1.93 6.37
C THR A 146 14.61 -2.23 7.21
N LYS A 147 14.80 -2.46 8.52
CA LYS A 147 13.67 -2.66 9.44
C LYS A 147 12.75 -1.44 9.45
N ARG A 148 11.46 -1.68 9.20
CA ARG A 148 10.43 -0.63 9.23
C ARG A 148 10.39 0.08 10.58
N PRO A 149 10.33 1.42 10.62
CA PRO A 149 10.10 2.15 11.85
C PRO A 149 8.73 1.79 12.45
N ALA A 150 8.59 1.91 13.76
CA ALA A 150 7.35 1.57 14.47
C ALA A 150 6.15 2.43 14.03
N ARG A 151 6.41 3.63 13.50
CA ARG A 151 5.39 4.58 13.05
C ARG A 151 5.85 5.26 11.76
N ILE A 152 4.87 5.55 10.91
CA ILE A 152 5.05 6.48 9.79
C ILE A 152 5.02 7.90 10.39
N PRO A 153 5.93 8.82 10.02
CA PRO A 153 5.95 10.18 10.54
C PRO A 153 4.59 10.87 10.42
N ASP A 154 4.24 11.71 11.40
CA ASP A 154 2.97 12.44 11.38
C ASP A 154 2.88 13.47 10.25
N SER A 155 4.04 13.96 9.78
CA SER A 155 4.16 14.83 8.61
C SER A 155 3.78 14.15 7.29
N VAL A 156 3.85 12.82 7.21
CA VAL A 156 3.37 12.06 6.05
C VAL A 156 1.86 11.95 6.18
N ARG A 157 1.13 12.72 5.38
CA ARG A 157 -0.30 12.93 5.57
C ARG A 157 -1.04 12.85 4.23
N PRO A 158 -1.66 11.70 3.91
CA PRO A 158 -2.42 11.58 2.69
C PRO A 158 -3.71 12.41 2.74
N SER A 159 -4.30 12.67 1.56
CA SER A 159 -5.60 13.34 1.47
C SER A 159 -6.67 12.58 2.25
N GLY A 160 -7.53 13.33 2.96
CA GLY A 160 -8.61 12.81 3.78
C GLY A 160 -8.16 12.10 5.06
N TRP A 161 -6.87 12.17 5.42
CA TRP A 161 -6.36 11.56 6.66
C TRP A 161 -6.96 12.20 7.91
N TYR A 162 -7.22 13.50 7.89
CA TYR A 162 -7.93 14.22 8.95
C TYR A 162 -9.21 14.82 8.38
N ILE A 163 -10.12 15.14 9.28
CA ILE A 163 -11.38 15.82 8.96
C ILE A 163 -11.16 17.33 9.02
N ASN A 164 -11.74 18.07 8.07
CA ASN A 164 -11.70 19.55 7.96
C ASN A 164 -10.30 20.18 7.84
N ASP A 165 -9.32 19.44 7.34
CA ASP A 165 -8.01 19.97 6.97
C ASP A 165 -7.98 20.51 5.55
N GLN A 166 -6.89 21.22 5.22
CA GLN A 166 -6.72 21.88 3.94
C GLN A 166 -5.33 21.61 3.37
N PHE A 167 -5.26 21.44 2.05
CA PHE A 167 -4.01 21.35 1.32
C PHE A 167 -3.58 22.76 0.90
N ASN A 168 -2.40 23.20 1.31
CA ASN A 168 -1.89 24.54 1.02
C ASN A 168 -1.02 24.62 -0.25
N GLY A 169 -1.05 23.59 -1.09
CA GLY A 169 -0.17 23.43 -2.26
C GLY A 169 1.10 22.62 -1.99
N THR A 170 1.50 22.47 -0.72
CA THR A 170 2.70 21.72 -0.33
C THR A 170 2.40 20.62 0.69
N ALA A 171 1.57 20.91 1.68
CA ALA A 171 1.25 19.99 2.77
C ALA A 171 -0.19 20.17 3.27
N TRP A 172 -0.69 19.15 3.96
CA TRP A 172 -1.97 19.17 4.65
C TRP A 172 -1.83 19.80 6.04
N VAL A 173 -2.61 20.83 6.32
CA VAL A 173 -2.58 21.61 7.58
C VAL A 173 -3.95 21.68 8.24
N GLY A 174 -3.96 21.89 9.56
CA GLY A 174 -5.20 22.00 10.34
C GLY A 174 -5.99 20.69 10.45
N GLY A 175 -7.29 20.81 10.73
CA GLY A 175 -8.21 19.70 10.93
C GLY A 175 -8.01 18.93 12.25
N TYR A 176 -8.80 17.87 12.43
CA TYR A 176 -8.66 16.94 13.54
C TYR A 176 -8.64 15.49 13.05
N HIS A 177 -7.88 14.64 13.73
CA HIS A 177 -7.78 13.23 13.38
C HIS A 177 -8.81 12.41 14.17
N TYR A 178 -9.64 11.69 13.44
CA TYR A 178 -10.54 10.69 14.00
C TYR A 178 -10.41 9.40 13.19
N ASN A 179 -10.08 8.31 13.87
CA ASN A 179 -9.87 7.01 13.23
C ASN A 179 -10.60 5.93 14.04
N PRO A 180 -11.78 5.48 13.58
CA PRO A 180 -12.57 4.51 14.32
C PRO A 180 -11.90 3.13 14.33
N LYS A 181 -12.33 2.30 15.29
CA LYS A 181 -11.91 0.91 15.37
C LYS A 181 -12.96 0.02 14.71
N VAL A 182 -12.50 -0.98 13.95
CA VAL A 182 -13.34 -1.95 13.23
C VAL A 182 -12.96 -3.36 13.63
N LYS A 183 -13.96 -4.26 13.64
CA LYS A 183 -13.73 -5.70 13.84
C LYS A 183 -13.46 -6.34 12.47
N LEU A 184 -12.30 -6.96 12.33
CA LEU A 184 -11.90 -7.63 11.10
C LEU A 184 -10.97 -8.80 11.43
N GLY A 185 -11.26 -9.98 10.87
CA GLY A 185 -10.45 -11.18 11.10
C GLY A 185 -10.36 -11.61 12.56
N GLY A 186 -11.46 -11.46 13.31
CA GLY A 186 -11.50 -11.79 14.74
C GLY A 186 -10.76 -10.80 15.65
N SER A 187 -10.23 -9.70 15.13
CA SER A 187 -9.50 -8.69 15.90
C SER A 187 -10.04 -7.27 15.69
N THR A 188 -9.77 -6.38 16.63
CA THR A 188 -10.13 -4.96 16.54
C THR A 188 -8.95 -4.15 16.02
N GLN A 189 -9.15 -3.42 14.92
CA GLN A 189 -8.09 -2.71 14.21
C GLN A 189 -8.50 -1.28 13.87
N SER A 190 -7.56 -0.38 13.57
CA SER A 190 -7.92 0.95 13.04
C SER A 190 -8.52 0.82 11.64
N LEU A 191 -9.57 1.58 11.35
CA LEU A 191 -10.15 1.68 10.01
C LEU A 191 -9.13 2.24 9.04
N TRP A 192 -8.67 3.47 9.31
CA TRP A 192 -7.81 4.20 8.41
C TRP A 192 -6.34 3.84 8.64
N ASN A 193 -5.65 3.62 7.54
CA ASN A 193 -4.23 3.36 7.45
C ASN A 193 -3.63 4.36 6.46
N LYS A 194 -2.37 4.77 6.71
CA LYS A 194 -1.56 5.42 5.67
C LYS A 194 -1.10 4.30 4.73
N SER A 195 -1.97 3.99 3.79
CA SER A 195 -1.84 2.86 2.87
C SER A 195 -0.83 3.21 1.81
N HIS A 196 0.21 2.38 1.67
CA HIS A 196 1.20 2.60 0.63
C HIS A 196 0.60 2.24 -0.72
N ILE A 197 0.93 2.99 -1.77
CA ILE A 197 0.64 2.55 -3.15
C ILE A 197 1.84 1.79 -3.74
N VAL A 198 3.04 1.99 -3.19
CA VAL A 198 4.20 1.10 -3.38
C VAL A 198 4.70 0.65 -2.01
N GLY A 199 4.62 -0.65 -1.75
CA GLY A 199 4.92 -1.25 -0.46
C GLY A 199 6.35 -0.99 0.05
N TYR A 200 6.46 -0.73 1.36
CA TYR A 200 7.75 -0.54 2.05
C TYR A 200 8.74 -1.68 1.81
N GLN A 201 8.24 -2.89 1.63
CA GLN A 201 9.05 -4.08 1.40
C GLN A 201 9.90 -4.05 0.11
N PHE A 202 9.62 -3.15 -0.83
CA PHE A 202 10.37 -3.07 -2.09
C PHE A 202 11.50 -2.05 -2.07
N PHE A 203 11.35 -0.96 -1.31
CA PHE A 203 12.25 0.20 -1.34
C PHE A 203 12.52 0.85 0.03
N GLY A 204 11.96 0.30 1.11
CA GLY A 204 12.23 0.73 2.48
C GLY A 204 11.85 2.18 2.76
N MET A 205 12.73 2.91 3.45
CA MET A 205 12.46 4.29 3.89
C MET A 205 12.11 5.24 2.74
N ALA A 206 12.53 4.94 1.52
CA ALA A 206 12.20 5.68 0.31
C ALA A 206 10.71 5.61 -0.07
N THR A 207 9.88 4.82 0.61
CA THR A 207 8.41 4.79 0.40
C THR A 207 7.64 5.63 1.41
N MET A 208 8.30 6.19 2.43
CA MET A 208 7.68 6.88 3.58
C MET A 208 7.40 8.36 3.30
N MET A 209 6.61 8.64 2.26
CA MET A 209 6.25 9.99 1.81
C MET A 209 4.78 10.11 1.44
N THR A 210 4.24 11.33 1.51
CA THR A 210 2.82 11.60 1.28
C THR A 210 2.38 11.19 -0.14
N GLU A 211 3.23 11.43 -1.14
CA GLU A 211 3.02 11.08 -2.55
C GLU A 211 2.85 9.58 -2.79
N ASN A 212 3.31 8.74 -1.86
CA ASN A 212 3.18 7.28 -1.93
C ASN A 212 2.07 6.75 -1.01
N MET A 213 1.20 7.62 -0.49
CA MET A 213 0.20 7.23 0.51
C MET A 213 -1.20 7.63 0.13
N THR A 214 -2.16 6.77 0.43
CA THR A 214 -3.59 7.09 0.45
C THR A 214 -4.14 6.87 1.85
N THR A 215 -5.27 7.51 2.14
CA THR A 215 -6.09 7.13 3.30
C THR A 215 -6.86 5.87 2.91
N GLY A 216 -6.31 4.71 3.28
CA GLY A 216 -6.86 3.40 2.94
C GLY A 216 -7.53 2.73 4.13
N THR A 217 -8.60 2.00 3.87
CA THR A 217 -9.22 1.12 4.88
C THR A 217 -8.28 -0.01 5.29
N ARG A 218 -8.62 -0.78 6.33
CA ARG A 218 -7.81 -1.93 6.72
C ARG A 218 -7.85 -3.04 5.68
N VAL A 219 -9.01 -3.24 5.04
CA VAL A 219 -9.19 -4.19 3.93
C VAL A 219 -8.28 -3.81 2.78
N GLU A 220 -8.42 -2.60 2.24
CA GLU A 220 -7.61 -2.11 1.12
C GLU A 220 -6.10 -2.14 1.40
N ASN A 221 -5.68 -1.79 2.61
CA ASN A 221 -4.27 -1.79 2.96
C ASN A 221 -3.72 -3.22 3.13
N ALA A 222 -4.44 -4.13 3.82
CA ALA A 222 -3.84 -5.38 4.30
C ALA A 222 -4.82 -6.52 4.70
N TYR A 223 -6.05 -6.60 4.19
CA TYR A 223 -6.95 -7.70 4.59
C TYR A 223 -8.06 -8.10 3.58
N PRO A 224 -7.75 -8.94 2.57
CA PRO A 224 -6.50 -8.94 1.84
C PRO A 224 -6.61 -7.88 0.73
N GLY A 225 -5.96 -6.73 0.88
CA GLY A 225 -5.99 -5.69 -0.16
C GLY A 225 -4.69 -5.69 -0.94
N GLN A 226 -3.96 -4.58 -0.87
CA GLN A 226 -2.69 -4.41 -1.55
C GLN A 226 -1.60 -5.42 -1.14
N LEU A 227 -1.74 -6.10 0.00
CA LEU A 227 -0.83 -7.21 0.38
C LEU A 227 -0.82 -8.36 -0.62
N VAL A 228 -1.91 -8.61 -1.37
CA VAL A 228 -1.96 -9.72 -2.34
C VAL A 228 -0.95 -9.52 -3.48
N PRO A 229 -1.04 -8.47 -4.32
CA PRO A 229 -0.03 -8.26 -5.36
C PRO A 229 1.36 -8.04 -4.76
N GLU A 230 1.44 -7.45 -3.58
CA GLU A 230 2.69 -7.23 -2.87
C GLU A 230 3.42 -8.53 -2.50
N ASP A 231 2.69 -9.52 -2.03
CA ASP A 231 3.22 -10.84 -1.66
C ASP A 231 3.54 -11.67 -2.91
N ASP A 232 2.73 -11.57 -3.96
CA ASP A 232 2.97 -12.21 -5.26
C ASP A 232 4.28 -11.72 -5.89
N ILE A 233 4.52 -10.41 -5.90
CA ILE A 233 5.77 -9.80 -6.39
C ILE A 233 6.97 -10.31 -5.60
N ARG A 234 6.87 -10.32 -4.27
CA ARG A 234 7.95 -10.81 -3.39
C ARG A 234 8.23 -12.29 -3.64
N ALA A 235 7.19 -13.10 -3.82
CA ALA A 235 7.34 -14.53 -4.10
C ALA A 235 8.02 -14.77 -5.45
N ALA A 236 7.59 -14.05 -6.50
CA ALA A 236 8.19 -14.14 -7.83
C ALA A 236 9.69 -13.77 -7.81
N LEU A 237 10.06 -12.66 -7.16
CA LEU A 237 11.46 -12.24 -7.04
C LEU A 237 12.31 -13.25 -6.27
N LYS A 238 11.77 -13.86 -5.20
CA LYS A 238 12.48 -14.91 -4.46
C LYS A 238 12.68 -16.19 -5.28
N ALA A 239 11.69 -16.57 -6.08
CA ALA A 239 11.78 -17.75 -6.95
C ALA A 239 12.70 -17.52 -8.15
N HIS A 240 12.77 -16.27 -8.65
CA HIS A 240 13.49 -15.89 -9.84
C HIS A 240 14.37 -14.64 -9.58
N PRO A 241 15.48 -14.77 -8.84
CA PRO A 241 16.23 -13.61 -8.33
C PRO A 241 16.87 -12.71 -9.40
N ASN A 242 16.95 -13.18 -10.65
CA ASN A 242 17.54 -12.46 -11.78
C ASN A 242 16.53 -11.66 -12.60
N ILE A 243 15.23 -11.68 -12.24
CA ILE A 243 14.21 -10.88 -12.93
C ILE A 243 13.94 -9.56 -12.19
N ALA A 244 13.40 -8.61 -12.92
CA ALA A 244 12.78 -7.41 -12.42
C ALA A 244 11.27 -7.48 -12.62
N ILE A 245 10.53 -6.88 -11.69
CA ILE A 245 9.08 -6.71 -11.78
C ILE A 245 8.76 -5.24 -12.01
N ARG A 246 8.18 -4.93 -13.17
CA ARG A 246 7.62 -3.60 -13.47
C ARG A 246 6.22 -3.52 -12.86
N GLY A 247 6.01 -2.59 -11.93
CA GLY A 247 4.72 -2.37 -11.27
C GLY A 247 4.21 -0.94 -11.42
N GLN A 248 2.90 -0.77 -11.54
CA GLN A 248 2.21 0.51 -11.64
C GLN A 248 0.97 0.49 -10.76
N VAL A 249 0.84 1.48 -9.88
CA VAL A 249 -0.29 1.57 -8.93
C VAL A 249 -0.92 2.94 -9.03
N THR A 250 -2.22 2.98 -9.33
CA THR A 250 -2.96 4.23 -9.56
C THR A 250 -4.18 4.30 -8.64
N PRO A 251 -4.15 5.15 -7.59
CA PRO A 251 -5.35 5.49 -6.84
C PRO A 251 -6.37 6.20 -7.74
N LEU A 252 -7.62 5.75 -7.70
CA LEU A 252 -8.69 6.37 -8.51
C LEU A 252 -9.72 7.06 -7.62
N TYR A 253 -10.08 8.28 -8.01
CA TYR A 253 -10.99 9.18 -7.29
C TYR A 253 -12.17 9.55 -8.18
N ILE A 254 -13.34 9.85 -7.60
CA ILE A 254 -14.45 10.44 -8.34
C ILE A 254 -14.47 11.94 -8.08
N GLY A 255 -14.36 12.75 -9.15
CA GLY A 255 -14.42 14.21 -9.06
C GLY A 255 -13.44 14.79 -8.02
N THR A 256 -13.97 15.54 -7.06
CA THR A 256 -13.20 16.21 -6.00
C THR A 256 -13.05 15.38 -4.73
N GLU A 257 -13.36 14.07 -4.78
CA GLU A 257 -13.18 13.20 -3.62
C GLU A 257 -11.74 13.18 -3.12
N ARG A 258 -11.61 13.11 -1.80
CA ARG A 258 -10.33 13.15 -1.09
C ARG A 258 -9.75 11.77 -0.86
N ILE A 259 -10.61 10.78 -0.70
CA ILE A 259 -10.28 9.38 -0.50
C ILE A 259 -10.45 8.65 -1.83
N PRO A 260 -9.49 7.81 -2.28
CA PRO A 260 -9.68 7.05 -3.50
C PRO A 260 -10.75 5.97 -3.29
N ARG A 261 -11.49 5.64 -4.35
CA ARG A 261 -12.44 4.52 -4.38
C ARG A 261 -11.75 3.16 -4.37
N GLY A 262 -10.47 3.13 -4.74
CA GLY A 262 -9.63 1.95 -4.80
C GLY A 262 -8.32 2.27 -5.50
N VAL A 263 -7.51 1.24 -5.71
CA VAL A 263 -6.26 1.32 -6.48
C VAL A 263 -6.29 0.32 -7.64
N HIS A 264 -5.84 0.79 -8.80
CA HIS A 264 -5.53 -0.07 -9.94
C HIS A 264 -4.07 -0.49 -9.83
N TYR A 265 -3.82 -1.79 -9.66
CA TYR A 265 -2.50 -2.37 -9.42
C TYR A 265 -2.13 -3.30 -10.58
N MET A 266 -1.11 -2.94 -11.34
CA MET A 266 -0.54 -3.81 -12.37
C MET A 266 0.90 -4.16 -12.03
N ALA A 267 1.30 -5.41 -12.28
CA ALA A 267 2.70 -5.81 -12.23
C ALA A 267 3.00 -6.88 -13.27
N LYS A 268 4.19 -6.83 -13.86
CA LYS A 268 4.65 -7.77 -14.88
C LYS A 268 6.15 -8.00 -14.80
N SER A 269 6.59 -9.25 -14.84
CA SER A 269 8.00 -9.61 -14.94
C SER A 269 8.57 -9.23 -16.31
N VAL A 270 9.76 -8.62 -16.31
CA VAL A 270 10.33 -7.95 -17.49
C VAL A 270 11.06 -8.95 -18.38
N GLU A 271 12.05 -9.66 -17.84
CA GLU A 271 13.00 -10.49 -18.59
C GLU A 271 12.35 -11.70 -19.25
N ASP A 272 11.28 -12.23 -18.66
CA ASP A 272 10.54 -13.37 -19.17
C ASP A 272 9.16 -13.00 -19.74
N ASN A 273 8.90 -11.70 -19.91
CA ASN A 273 7.67 -11.13 -20.46
C ASN A 273 6.39 -11.60 -19.74
N GLY A 274 6.43 -11.69 -18.41
CA GLY A 274 5.25 -12.01 -17.59
C GLY A 274 5.05 -13.49 -17.29
N GLN A 275 6.02 -14.35 -17.61
CA GLN A 275 5.92 -15.79 -17.30
C GLN A 275 5.97 -16.07 -15.80
N SER A 276 6.86 -15.41 -15.06
CA SER A 276 6.96 -15.53 -13.60
C SER A 276 5.87 -14.76 -12.87
N LEU A 277 5.48 -13.60 -13.39
CA LEU A 277 4.41 -12.78 -12.81
C LEU A 277 3.74 -11.90 -13.86
N ASN A 278 2.42 -11.98 -13.94
CA ASN A 278 1.61 -10.98 -14.63
C ASN A 278 0.29 -10.83 -13.87
N LEU A 279 0.01 -9.62 -13.41
CA LEU A 279 -1.20 -9.30 -12.66
C LEU A 279 -1.78 -7.94 -13.03
N ASN A 280 -3.09 -7.85 -12.89
CA ASN A 280 -3.87 -6.64 -13.11
C ASN A 280 -5.10 -6.67 -12.19
N TYR A 281 -5.03 -5.93 -11.10
CA TYR A 281 -6.02 -5.93 -10.03
C TYR A 281 -6.67 -4.57 -9.88
N TRP A 282 -7.98 -4.57 -9.64
CA TRP A 282 -8.69 -3.46 -9.03
C TRP A 282 -8.96 -3.80 -7.58
N ILE A 283 -8.42 -3.01 -6.67
CA ILE A 283 -8.50 -3.25 -5.22
C ILE A 283 -9.36 -2.15 -4.61
N PHE A 284 -10.49 -2.51 -4.04
CA PHE A 284 -11.45 -1.56 -3.50
C PHE A 284 -10.97 -0.92 -2.19
N ASN A 285 -11.23 0.38 -2.04
CA ASN A 285 -11.08 1.07 -0.76
C ASN A 285 -12.38 1.03 0.04
N VAL A 286 -12.70 -0.15 0.57
CA VAL A 286 -13.97 -0.47 1.22
C VAL A 286 -13.75 -1.17 2.55
N GLN A 287 -14.75 -1.19 3.42
CA GLN A 287 -14.67 -1.92 4.68
C GLN A 287 -16.06 -2.48 5.02
N PRO A 288 -16.22 -3.79 5.22
CA PRO A 288 -17.48 -4.37 5.68
C PRO A 288 -18.03 -3.67 6.92
N GLY A 289 -19.32 -3.36 6.87
CA GLY A 289 -20.04 -2.70 7.96
C GLY A 289 -19.69 -1.23 8.15
N ILE A 290 -18.98 -0.57 7.21
CA ILE A 290 -18.66 0.85 7.30
C ILE A 290 -19.21 1.61 6.11
N THR A 291 -19.88 2.73 6.39
CA THR A 291 -20.19 3.74 5.38
C THR A 291 -19.07 4.79 5.37
N ILE A 292 -18.48 5.04 4.20
CA ILE A 292 -17.39 6.00 4.00
C ILE A 292 -17.89 7.21 3.23
N ASN A 293 -17.63 8.40 3.75
CA ASN A 293 -17.74 9.64 2.99
C ASN A 293 -16.39 9.94 2.31
N TYR A 294 -16.25 9.52 1.05
CA TYR A 294 -15.01 9.68 0.27
C TYR A 294 -14.65 11.15 -0.01
N GLN A 295 -15.62 12.06 0.10
CA GLN A 295 -15.39 13.49 -0.05
C GLN A 295 -14.63 14.09 1.14
N THR A 296 -14.75 13.51 2.33
CA THR A 296 -14.25 14.13 3.58
C THR A 296 -13.35 13.23 4.43
N GLY A 297 -13.42 11.91 4.27
CA GLY A 297 -12.77 10.93 5.16
C GLY A 297 -13.61 10.58 6.40
N ALA A 298 -14.77 11.22 6.59
CA ALA A 298 -15.71 10.84 7.64
C ALA A 298 -16.23 9.41 7.39
N SER A 299 -16.47 8.66 8.46
CA SER A 299 -16.93 7.28 8.39
C SER A 299 -17.87 6.95 9.54
N GLN A 300 -18.77 6.01 9.30
CA GLN A 300 -19.76 5.54 10.27
C GLN A 300 -19.81 4.02 10.26
N ILE A 301 -19.86 3.43 11.46
CA ILE A 301 -20.13 2.00 11.64
C ILE A 301 -21.64 1.79 11.44
N ASN A 302 -21.98 0.84 10.57
CA ASN A 302 -23.36 0.44 10.26
C ASN A 302 -23.95 -0.49 11.30
#